data_AF-A0A922CN98-F1
#
_entry.id   AF-A0A922CN98-F1
#
_cell.length_a   1.000
_cell.length_b   1.000
_cell.length_c   1.000
_cell.angle_alpha   90.00
_cell.angle_beta   90.00
_cell.angle_gamma   90.00
#
_symmetry.space_group_name_H-M   'P 1'
#
loop_
_entity.id
_entity.type
_entity.pdbx_description
1 polymer ?
#
loop_
_entity_poly.entity_id
_entity_poly.type
_entity_poly.pdbx_seq_one_letter_code
_entity_poly.pdbx_strand_id
1 'polypeptide(L)'
;MNTVKVVVKNVPDYGASRERNDLGFLTFDLKTDLSHLFNWNVKQLFLYLTAEYITPNNELNQVVLWDKIILRGENALLDFKNMNTKYYFWDDGNGLKAHNNVTLTLSWNIIPNAGLLPNIQAIGQHSFKFPTDYTQTRV
;
A
#
# COMPACT_ATOMS: atom_id res chain seq x y z
N MET A 1 -7.70 5.91 -7.62
CA MET A 1 -7.28 5.68 -6.22
C MET A 1 -6.87 7.02 -5.65
N ASN A 2 -7.26 7.35 -4.42
CA ASN A 2 -6.92 8.61 -3.76
C ASN A 2 -6.55 8.37 -2.29
N THR A 3 -5.72 9.21 -1.71
CA THR A 3 -5.46 9.23 -0.25
C THR A 3 -6.36 10.25 0.45
N VAL A 4 -7.00 9.85 1.55
CA VAL A 4 -7.93 10.70 2.30
C VAL A 4 -7.25 11.35 3.50
N LYS A 5 -6.51 10.57 4.30
CA LYS A 5 -5.75 11.05 5.46
C LYS A 5 -4.32 10.56 5.35
N VAL A 6 -3.36 11.43 5.65
CA VAL A 6 -1.92 11.10 5.69
C VAL A 6 -1.32 11.73 6.93
N VAL A 7 -0.66 10.93 7.75
CA VAL A 7 -0.12 11.29 9.06
C VAL A 7 1.23 10.60 9.22
N VAL A 8 2.19 11.26 9.85
CA VAL A 8 3.47 10.66 10.21
C VAL A 8 3.70 10.83 11.71
N LYS A 9 4.19 9.77 12.36
CA LYS A 9 4.59 9.76 13.77
C LYS A 9 6.04 9.31 13.87
N ASN A 10 6.75 9.79 14.87
CA ASN A 10 8.08 9.29 15.19
C ASN A 10 7.98 8.40 16.43
N VAL A 11 8.24 7.11 16.26
CA VAL A 11 7.98 6.08 17.27
C VAL A 11 9.21 5.18 17.42
N PRO A 12 9.47 4.65 18.64
CA PRO A 12 10.52 3.66 18.83
C PRO A 12 10.25 2.45 17.93
N ASP A 13 11.27 1.97 17.23
CA ASP A 13 11.17 0.71 16.51
C ASP A 13 10.89 -0.44 17.48
N TYR A 14 10.23 -1.50 17.01
CA TYR A 14 9.95 -2.70 17.80
C TYR A 14 11.20 -3.59 18.00
N GLY A 15 12.35 -3.19 17.46
CA GLY A 15 13.63 -3.85 17.62
C GLY A 15 14.33 -3.60 18.97
N ALA A 16 15.49 -4.22 19.16
CA ALA A 16 16.31 -4.05 20.36
C ALA A 16 17.07 -2.71 20.42
N SER A 17 17.17 -2.00 19.27
CA SER A 17 17.75 -0.67 19.24
C SER A 17 16.77 0.34 19.85
N ARG A 18 17.29 1.40 20.48
CA ARG A 18 16.47 2.51 21.01
C ARG A 18 16.18 3.57 19.94
N GLU A 19 16.38 3.23 18.68
CA GLU A 19 16.22 4.16 17.59
C GLU A 19 14.74 4.40 17.32
N ARG A 20 14.43 5.63 16.90
CA ARG A 20 13.07 6.02 16.55
C ARG A 20 13.01 6.22 15.06
N ASN A 21 12.01 5.59 14.47
CA ASN A 21 11.76 5.62 13.05
C ASN A 21 10.40 6.28 12.77
N ASP A 22 10.24 6.73 11.54
CA ASP A 22 8.99 7.29 11.06
C ASP A 22 8.00 6.17 10.77
N LEU A 23 6.81 6.31 11.36
CA LEU A 23 5.64 5.50 11.09
C LEU A 23 4.60 6.35 10.36
N GLY A 24 4.40 6.02 9.09
CA GLY A 24 3.34 6.54 8.26
C GLY A 24 1.99 5.90 8.61
N PHE A 25 0.97 6.74 8.65
CA PHE A 25 -0.42 6.34 8.70
C PHE A 25 -1.14 6.99 7.53
N LEU A 26 -1.86 6.20 6.74
CA LEU A 26 -2.72 6.75 5.72
C LEU A 26 -4.02 5.98 5.59
N THR A 27 -5.01 6.65 5.02
CA THR A 27 -6.25 6.04 4.56
C THR A 27 -6.42 6.30 3.09
N PHE A 28 -7.03 5.35 2.38
CA PHE A 28 -7.17 5.43 0.93
C PHE A 28 -8.55 5.01 0.45
N ASP A 29 -8.91 5.55 -0.71
CA ASP A 29 -10.05 5.16 -1.52
C ASP A 29 -9.56 4.32 -2.70
N LEU A 30 -10.14 3.15 -2.87
CA LEU A 30 -9.82 2.23 -3.96
C LEU A 30 -11.08 1.86 -4.72
N LYS A 31 -11.14 2.29 -5.98
CA LYS A 31 -12.18 1.88 -6.93
C LYS A 31 -11.54 1.20 -8.13
N THR A 32 -11.94 -0.04 -8.42
CA THR A 32 -11.44 -0.79 -9.56
C THR A 32 -12.42 -1.92 -9.95
N ASP A 33 -12.44 -2.27 -11.23
CA ASP A 33 -13.17 -3.41 -11.76
C ASP A 33 -12.19 -4.47 -12.27
N LEU A 34 -12.10 -5.58 -11.56
CA LEU A 34 -11.23 -6.71 -11.90
C LEU A 34 -12.02 -7.92 -12.42
N SER A 35 -13.32 -7.76 -12.67
CA SER A 35 -14.20 -8.86 -13.07
C SER A 35 -13.74 -9.52 -14.38
N HIS A 36 -13.21 -8.71 -15.30
CA HIS A 36 -12.69 -9.14 -16.59
C HIS A 36 -11.45 -10.05 -16.48
N LEU A 37 -10.76 -10.09 -15.33
CA LEU A 37 -9.62 -10.97 -15.11
C LEU A 37 -10.02 -12.41 -14.81
N PHE A 38 -11.25 -12.64 -14.35
CA PHE A 38 -11.73 -13.99 -14.03
C PHE A 38 -12.19 -14.72 -15.29
N ASN A 39 -11.43 -15.75 -15.66
CA ASN A 39 -11.83 -16.75 -16.66
C ASN A 39 -11.90 -18.15 -16.01
N TRP A 40 -12.16 -19.18 -16.82
CA TRP A 40 -12.29 -20.57 -16.35
C TRP A 40 -11.04 -21.10 -15.62
N ASN A 41 -9.85 -20.52 -15.85
CA ASN A 41 -8.61 -20.95 -15.21
C ASN A 41 -8.25 -20.11 -13.98
N VAL A 42 -8.71 -18.87 -13.83
CA VAL A 42 -8.33 -18.00 -12.68
C VAL A 42 -9.08 -18.38 -11.39
N LYS A 43 -8.39 -19.01 -10.43
CA LYS A 43 -8.97 -19.47 -9.16
C LYS A 43 -9.19 -18.32 -8.18
N GLN A 44 -8.17 -17.48 -8.05
CA GLN A 44 -8.17 -16.33 -7.15
C GLN A 44 -7.24 -15.24 -7.67
N LEU A 45 -7.50 -14.01 -7.27
CA LEU A 45 -6.59 -12.89 -7.39
C LEU A 45 -6.03 -12.56 -6.01
N PHE A 46 -4.72 -12.36 -5.92
CA PHE A 46 -4.07 -11.80 -4.74
C PHE A 46 -3.69 -10.36 -5.04
N LEU A 47 -4.47 -9.41 -4.54
CA LEU A 47 -4.25 -7.98 -4.72
C LEU A 47 -3.41 -7.46 -3.55
N TYR A 48 -2.57 -6.48 -3.83
CA TYR A 48 -1.85 -5.74 -2.81
C TYR A 48 -1.55 -4.32 -3.28
N LEU A 49 -1.50 -3.41 -2.30
CA LEU A 49 -1.23 -2.00 -2.47
C LEU A 49 0.16 -1.70 -1.90
N THR A 50 1.06 -1.20 -2.74
CA THR A 50 2.40 -0.78 -2.34
C THR A 50 2.50 0.73 -2.27
N ALA A 51 3.33 1.22 -1.35
CA ALA A 51 3.83 2.58 -1.32
C ALA A 51 5.32 2.57 -1.70
N GLU A 52 5.67 3.39 -2.68
CA GLU A 52 7.01 3.53 -3.23
C GLU A 52 7.52 4.96 -3.04
N TYR A 53 8.75 5.09 -2.56
CA TYR A 53 9.39 6.38 -2.30
C TYR A 53 10.92 6.24 -2.25
N ILE A 54 11.61 7.37 -2.38
CA ILE A 54 13.07 7.44 -2.52
C ILE A 54 13.63 8.23 -1.34
N THR A 55 14.63 7.69 -0.65
CA THR A 55 15.34 8.38 0.42
C THR A 55 16.82 8.54 0.05
N PRO A 56 17.58 9.42 0.71
CA PRO A 56 19.01 9.57 0.43
C PRO A 56 19.82 8.27 0.57
N ASN A 57 19.34 7.34 1.40
CA ASN A 57 20.00 6.06 1.65
C ASN A 57 19.52 4.94 0.70
N ASN A 58 18.30 5.04 0.16
CA ASN A 58 17.67 3.99 -0.64
C ASN A 58 17.03 4.57 -1.89
N GLU A 59 17.50 4.11 -3.07
CA GLU A 59 16.94 4.49 -4.36
C GLU A 59 15.50 3.98 -4.57
N LEU A 60 15.12 2.92 -3.86
CA LEU A 60 13.76 2.35 -3.88
C LEU A 60 13.40 1.81 -2.49
N ASN A 61 12.46 2.46 -1.83
CA ASN A 61 11.75 1.90 -0.68
C ASN A 61 10.36 1.48 -1.14
N GLN A 62 10.01 0.21 -0.95
CA GLN A 62 8.70 -0.35 -1.33
C GLN A 62 8.07 -1.06 -0.13
N VAL A 63 6.92 -0.58 0.32
CA VAL A 63 6.20 -1.12 1.49
C VAL A 63 4.80 -1.53 1.11
N VAL A 64 4.40 -2.77 1.43
CA VAL A 64 3.03 -3.25 1.24
C VAL A 64 2.15 -2.72 2.38
N LEU A 65 1.11 -1.99 2.05
CA LEU A 65 0.21 -1.36 3.03
C LEU A 65 -1.08 -2.14 3.24
N TRP A 66 -1.55 -2.83 2.22
CA TRP A 66 -2.82 -3.53 2.22
C TRP A 66 -2.80 -4.65 1.19
N ASP A 67 -3.55 -5.71 1.46
CA ASP A 67 -3.76 -6.83 0.57
C ASP A 67 -5.24 -7.24 0.56
N LYS A 68 -5.66 -7.98 -0.46
CA LYS A 68 -6.94 -8.69 -0.47
C LYS A 68 -6.89 -9.88 -1.42
N ILE A 69 -7.41 -11.01 -0.96
CA ILE A 69 -7.72 -12.14 -1.84
C ILE A 69 -9.15 -11.96 -2.35
N ILE A 70 -9.34 -12.18 -3.65
CA ILE A 70 -10.65 -12.29 -4.29
C ILE A 70 -10.73 -13.68 -4.91
N LEU A 71 -11.68 -14.50 -4.46
CA LEU A 71 -11.92 -15.82 -5.01
C LEU A 71 -12.84 -15.73 -6.22
N ARG A 72 -12.75 -16.71 -7.14
CA ARG A 72 -13.70 -16.80 -8.24
C ARG A 72 -15.13 -16.92 -7.71
N GLY A 73 -16.03 -16.10 -8.25
CA GLY A 73 -17.43 -16.02 -7.83
C GLY A 73 -17.70 -14.96 -6.78
N GLU A 74 -16.67 -14.36 -6.19
CA GLU A 74 -16.82 -13.17 -5.35
C GLU A 74 -16.96 -11.90 -6.20
N ASN A 75 -17.41 -10.82 -5.54
CA ASN A 75 -17.49 -9.52 -6.18
C ASN A 75 -16.09 -8.94 -6.44
N ALA A 76 -15.73 -8.82 -7.72
CA ALA A 76 -14.48 -8.21 -8.19
C ALA A 76 -14.62 -6.72 -8.56
N LEU A 77 -15.82 -6.14 -8.36
CA LEU A 77 -16.05 -4.70 -8.41
C LEU A 77 -15.77 -4.10 -7.03
N LEU A 78 -14.59 -3.51 -6.87
CA LEU A 78 -14.17 -2.88 -5.63
C LEU A 78 -14.53 -1.40 -5.65
N ASP A 79 -15.22 -0.93 -4.61
CA ASP A 79 -15.42 0.48 -4.33
C ASP A 79 -15.27 0.72 -2.82
N PHE A 80 -14.02 0.77 -2.37
CA PHE A 80 -13.67 1.02 -0.99
C PHE A 80 -13.42 2.50 -0.73
N LYS A 81 -13.92 2.99 0.41
CA LYS A 81 -13.77 4.36 0.87
C LYS A 81 -13.14 4.40 2.25
N ASN A 82 -12.21 5.32 2.46
CA ASN A 82 -11.56 5.60 3.73
C ASN A 82 -11.01 4.34 4.42
N MET A 83 -10.38 3.46 3.66
CA MET A 83 -9.80 2.22 4.18
C MET A 83 -8.52 2.52 4.95
N ASN A 84 -8.38 1.90 6.12
CA ASN A 84 -7.11 1.87 6.84
C ASN A 84 -6.15 0.87 6.17
N THR A 85 -4.85 1.13 6.30
CA THR A 85 -3.82 0.15 5.96
C THR A 85 -3.92 -1.05 6.91
N LYS A 86 -3.57 -2.23 6.41
CA LYS A 86 -3.46 -3.45 7.22
C LYS A 86 -2.10 -3.55 7.89
N TYR A 87 -1.07 -3.14 7.17
CA TYR A 87 0.31 -3.17 7.63
C TYR A 87 0.80 -1.77 7.97
N TYR A 88 1.76 -1.73 8.89
CA TYR A 88 2.41 -0.49 9.31
C TYR A 88 3.35 0.01 8.23
N PHE A 89 3.27 1.31 7.94
CA PHE A 89 4.19 1.96 7.01
C PHE A 89 5.42 2.47 7.77
N TRP A 90 6.33 1.55 8.06
CA TRP A 90 7.62 1.89 8.67
C TRP A 90 8.64 2.30 7.61
N ASP A 91 9.39 3.34 7.93
CA ASP A 91 10.63 3.68 7.24
C ASP A 91 11.84 3.20 8.05
N ASP A 92 12.92 2.85 7.34
CA ASP A 92 14.22 2.54 7.95
C ASP A 92 14.97 3.83 8.27
N GLY A 93 14.37 4.64 9.15
CA GLY A 93 14.87 5.96 9.53
C GLY A 93 13.77 7.02 9.64
N ASN A 94 14.09 8.25 9.23
CA ASN A 94 13.21 9.43 9.33
C ASN A 94 12.90 10.05 7.97
N GLY A 95 12.73 9.21 6.95
CA GLY A 95 12.56 9.60 5.55
C GLY A 95 11.13 9.96 5.15
N LEU A 96 10.12 9.75 6.01
CA LEU A 96 8.73 10.02 5.64
C LEU A 96 8.31 11.46 5.97
N LYS A 97 8.81 12.05 7.05
CA LYS A 97 8.49 13.45 7.38
C LYS A 97 8.85 14.39 6.23
N ALA A 98 7.92 15.27 5.86
CA ALA A 98 8.06 16.21 4.75
C ALA A 98 8.39 15.56 3.38
N HIS A 99 8.14 14.26 3.22
CA HIS A 99 8.43 13.58 1.97
C HIS A 99 7.49 14.05 0.86
N ASN A 100 8.09 14.48 -0.26
CA ASN A 100 7.38 15.20 -1.32
C ASN A 100 6.71 14.31 -2.36
N ASN A 101 7.05 13.01 -2.42
CA ASN A 101 6.52 12.12 -3.44
C ASN A 101 6.51 10.67 -2.97
N VAL A 102 5.39 10.23 -2.41
CA VAL A 102 5.14 8.81 -2.14
C VAL A 102 4.08 8.33 -3.10
N THR A 103 4.39 7.28 -3.87
CA THR A 103 3.53 6.78 -4.92
C THR A 103 2.87 5.48 -4.49
N LEU A 104 1.54 5.46 -4.52
CA LEU A 104 0.74 4.27 -4.30
C LEU A 104 0.48 3.55 -5.61
N THR A 105 0.75 2.25 -5.61
CA THR A 105 0.56 1.37 -6.75
C THR A 105 -0.25 0.16 -6.32
N LEU A 106 -1.33 -0.12 -7.05
CA LEU A 106 -2.05 -1.38 -6.91
C LEU A 106 -1.43 -2.42 -7.84
N SER A 107 -1.20 -3.63 -7.33
CA SER A 107 -0.75 -4.78 -8.13
C SER A 107 -1.52 -6.02 -7.73
N TRP A 108 -1.53 -7.03 -8.59
CA TRP A 108 -2.15 -8.32 -8.28
C TRP A 108 -1.41 -9.48 -8.90
N ASN A 109 -1.51 -10.64 -8.25
CA ASN A 109 -1.08 -11.92 -8.79
C ASN A 109 -2.32 -12.70 -9.24
N ILE A 110 -2.27 -13.23 -10.45
CA ILE A 110 -3.30 -14.14 -10.94
C ILE A 110 -2.90 -15.56 -10.51
N ILE A 111 -3.73 -16.19 -9.70
CA ILE A 111 -3.52 -17.56 -9.25
C ILE A 111 -4.47 -18.45 -10.05
N PRO A 112 -3.97 -19.24 -11.02
CA PRO A 112 -4.80 -20.14 -11.79
C PRO A 112 -5.07 -21.45 -11.04
N ASN A 113 -5.97 -22.26 -11.57
CA ASN A 113 -6.11 -23.66 -11.18
C ASN A 113 -4.86 -24.46 -11.59
N ALA A 114 -4.28 -24.14 -12.75
CA ALA A 114 -3.01 -24.69 -13.21
C ALA A 114 -2.26 -23.69 -14.12
N GLY A 115 -0.92 -23.68 -14.03
CA GLY A 115 -0.05 -22.87 -14.89
C GLY A 115 0.73 -21.78 -14.13
N LEU A 116 1.07 -20.71 -14.85
CA LEU A 116 1.92 -19.63 -14.37
C LEU A 116 1.21 -18.72 -13.36
N LEU A 117 2.00 -18.05 -12.52
CA LEU A 117 1.56 -17.06 -11.52
C LEU A 117 1.99 -15.66 -11.94
N PRO A 118 1.36 -15.03 -12.95
CA PRO A 118 1.78 -13.72 -13.41
C PRO A 118 1.46 -12.66 -12.36
N ASN A 119 2.41 -11.75 -12.18
CA ASN A 119 2.28 -10.55 -11.38
C ASN A 119 2.06 -9.36 -12.32
N ILE A 120 0.99 -8.60 -12.10
CA ILE A 120 0.55 -7.51 -12.96
C ILE A 120 0.37 -6.27 -12.10
N GLN A 121 0.98 -5.17 -12.55
CA GLN A 121 0.76 -3.84 -11.99
C GLN A 121 -0.48 -3.20 -12.61
N ALA A 122 -1.29 -2.52 -11.81
CA ALA A 122 -2.46 -1.80 -12.31
C ALA A 122 -2.05 -0.64 -13.21
N ILE A 123 -2.90 -0.33 -14.18
CA ILE A 123 -2.78 0.88 -14.98
C ILE A 123 -3.29 2.05 -14.14
N GLY A 124 -2.36 2.74 -13.47
CA GLY A 124 -2.64 3.93 -12.67
C GLY A 124 -1.94 3.90 -11.33
N GLN A 125 -1.43 5.06 -10.93
CA GLN A 125 -0.74 5.29 -9.66
C GLN A 125 -1.26 6.58 -9.02
N HIS A 126 -1.12 6.69 -7.71
CA HIS A 126 -1.51 7.89 -6.97
C HIS A 126 -0.37 8.37 -6.09
N SER A 127 0.13 9.57 -6.37
CA SER A 127 1.23 10.16 -5.59
C SER A 127 0.71 11.18 -4.59
N PHE A 128 1.28 11.17 -3.39
CA PHE A 128 0.91 12.09 -2.31
C PHE A 128 2.15 12.55 -1.53
N LYS A 129 1.95 13.53 -0.65
CA LYS A 129 2.99 14.11 0.21
C LYS A 129 2.71 13.80 1.67
N PHE A 130 3.76 13.55 2.44
CA PHE A 130 3.66 13.52 3.89
C PHE A 130 3.74 14.94 4.47
N PRO A 131 3.12 15.19 5.64
CA PRO A 131 3.14 16.50 6.27
C PRO A 131 4.53 16.86 6.80
N THR A 132 4.76 18.16 6.99
CA THR A 132 6.02 18.71 7.50
C THR A 132 6.25 18.42 8.97
N ASP A 133 5.19 18.18 9.73
CA ASP A 133 5.23 18.04 11.18
C ASP A 133 4.73 16.68 11.63
N TYR A 134 5.36 16.14 12.68
CA TYR A 134 4.89 14.93 13.33
C TYR A 134 3.55 15.18 14.02
N THR A 135 2.62 14.24 13.83
CA THR A 135 1.34 14.30 14.51
C THR A 135 1.52 13.96 15.99
N GLN A 136 1.23 14.91 16.86
CA GLN A 136 1.31 14.76 18.32
C GLN A 136 0.07 14.09 18.93
N THR A 137 -1.01 13.98 18.15
CA THR A 137 -2.29 13.44 18.61
C THR A 137 -2.28 11.91 18.61
N ARG A 138 -2.79 11.29 19.69
CA ARG A 138 -3.18 9.87 19.69
C ARG A 138 -4.41 9.73 18.79
N VAL A 139 -4.17 9.39 17.52
CA VAL A 139 -5.20 8.87 16.59
C VAL A 139 -5.76 7.57 17.13
#